data_AF-A0A2S5W686-F1
#
_entry.id   AF-A0A2S5W686-F1
#
_cell.length_a   1.000
_cell.length_b   1.000
_cell.length_c   1.000
_cell.angle_alpha   90.00
_cell.angle_beta   90.00
_cell.angle_gamma   90.00
#
_symmetry.space_group_name_H-M   'P 1'
#
loop_
_entity.id
_entity.type
_entity.pdbx_description
1 polymer ?
#
loop_
_entity_poly.entity_id
_entity_poly.type
_entity_poly.pdbx_seq_one_letter_code
_entity_poly.pdbx_strand_id
1 'polypeptide(L)'
;MFRVSQRSDDQSLLRISTRDPIEWVGAEQFGRGIAAGSLRREWTWLAFVDDDPAAPPLARAVWWGPVGAVHPVELRCLIVDEAQPHPELWGAALIRSAHRAFRANGALFDPVVTIGVDDGWQQDAAALAAVAWRREAAAEAGATVVLRAAQPQPVSTDRALAAR
;
A
#
# COMPACT_ATOMS: atom_id res chain seq x y z
N MET A 1 5.82 -9.27 13.27
CA MET A 1 5.96 -7.87 13.77
C MET A 1 5.32 -6.86 12.81
N PHE A 2 4.73 -5.75 13.29
CA PHE A 2 4.26 -4.61 12.46
C PHE A 2 4.97 -3.32 12.85
N ARG A 3 5.54 -2.59 11.90
CA ARG A 3 6.25 -1.34 12.20
C ARG A 3 6.25 -0.36 11.03
N VAL A 4 6.47 0.91 11.37
CA VAL A 4 6.81 1.96 10.39
C VAL A 4 8.12 1.61 9.69
N SER A 5 8.22 1.97 8.41
CA SER A 5 9.44 1.77 7.63
C SER A 5 10.51 2.77 8.03
N GLN A 6 11.75 2.33 7.87
CA GLN A 6 12.97 3.06 8.18
C GLN A 6 13.83 3.15 6.93
N ARG A 7 14.87 3.98 6.97
CA ARG A 7 15.80 4.13 5.84
C ARG A 7 16.50 2.81 5.47
N SER A 8 16.75 1.94 6.44
CA SER A 8 17.31 0.60 6.21
C SER A 8 16.40 -0.30 5.38
N ASP A 9 15.09 -0.01 5.31
CA ASP A 9 14.11 -0.82 4.58
C ASP A 9 14.00 -0.44 3.10
N ASP A 10 14.77 0.54 2.61
CA ASP A 10 14.60 1.09 1.25
C ASP A 10 14.64 0.00 0.17
N GLN A 11 15.54 -0.97 0.28
CA GLN A 11 15.56 -2.07 -0.69
C GLN A 11 14.30 -2.94 -0.60
N SER A 12 13.85 -3.26 0.61
CA SER A 12 12.64 -4.06 0.84
C SER A 12 11.39 -3.35 0.34
N LEU A 13 11.30 -2.03 0.54
CA LEU A 13 10.21 -1.18 0.07
C LEU A 13 10.09 -1.20 -1.45
N LEU A 14 11.19 -1.31 -2.18
CA LEU A 14 11.19 -1.33 -3.65
C LEU A 14 10.99 -2.74 -4.23
N ARG A 15 11.28 -3.80 -3.46
CA ARG A 15 11.14 -5.20 -3.92
C ARG A 15 9.74 -5.77 -3.75
N ILE A 16 9.01 -5.34 -2.72
CA ILE A 16 7.66 -5.85 -2.48
C ILE A 16 6.70 -5.40 -3.60
N SER A 17 6.01 -6.37 -4.18
CA SER A 17 5.16 -6.21 -5.36
C SER A 17 3.98 -7.18 -5.29
N THR A 18 3.02 -7.01 -6.20
CA THR A 18 1.84 -7.88 -6.35
C THR A 18 1.53 -8.04 -7.83
N ARG A 19 0.88 -9.15 -8.20
CA ARG A 19 0.30 -9.34 -9.52
C ARG A 19 -1.19 -8.98 -9.59
N ASP A 20 -1.77 -8.50 -8.50
CA ASP A 20 -3.17 -8.08 -8.46
C ASP A 20 -3.43 -7.04 -9.57
N PRO A 21 -4.46 -7.25 -10.42
CA PRO A 21 -4.79 -6.35 -11.53
C PRO A 21 -5.61 -5.15 -11.05
N ILE A 22 -5.04 -4.41 -10.10
CA ILE A 22 -5.55 -3.14 -9.57
C ILE A 22 -4.38 -2.15 -9.46
N GLU A 23 -4.66 -0.86 -9.24
CA GLU A 23 -3.59 0.12 -9.03
C GLU A 23 -2.79 -0.18 -7.75
N TRP A 24 -1.47 -0.19 -7.85
CA TRP A 24 -0.57 -0.32 -6.71
C TRP A 24 0.68 0.55 -6.89
N VAL A 25 1.32 0.89 -5.76
CA VAL A 25 2.51 1.74 -5.75
C VAL A 25 3.77 0.92 -5.99
N GLY A 26 4.24 0.91 -7.24
CA GLY A 26 5.50 0.30 -7.65
C GLY A 26 6.75 1.05 -7.17
N ALA A 27 7.92 0.47 -7.38
CA ALA A 27 9.21 1.05 -6.97
C ALA A 27 9.42 2.48 -7.50
N GLU A 28 9.16 2.67 -8.80
CA GLU A 28 9.31 3.96 -9.45
C GLU A 28 8.32 5.01 -8.92
N GLN A 29 7.03 4.62 -8.78
CA GLN A 29 6.00 5.51 -8.22
C GLN A 29 6.28 5.86 -6.75
N PHE A 30 6.80 4.90 -5.97
CA PHE A 30 7.23 5.13 -4.59
C PHE A 30 8.36 6.16 -4.54
N GLY A 31 9.40 5.99 -5.36
CA GLY A 31 10.53 6.92 -5.46
C GLY A 31 10.10 8.34 -5.84
N ARG A 32 9.26 8.48 -6.87
CA ARG A 32 8.68 9.79 -7.24
C ARG A 32 7.87 10.41 -6.11
N GLY A 33 7.06 9.61 -5.42
CA GLY A 33 6.23 10.06 -4.30
C GLY A 33 7.05 10.56 -3.12
N ILE A 34 8.16 9.87 -2.78
CA ILE A 34 9.13 10.29 -1.76
C ILE A 34 9.81 11.60 -2.19
N ALA A 35 10.29 11.69 -3.44
CA ALA A 35 10.95 12.90 -3.95
C ALA A 35 10.01 14.12 -3.93
N ALA A 36 8.72 13.92 -4.20
CA ALA A 36 7.70 14.95 -4.12
C ALA A 36 7.21 15.26 -2.69
N GLY A 37 7.59 14.46 -1.68
CA GLY A 37 7.15 14.59 -0.29
C GLY A 37 5.68 14.16 -0.04
N SER A 38 5.07 13.50 -1.01
CA SER A 38 3.67 13.06 -0.99
C SER A 38 3.49 11.62 -0.49
N LEU A 39 4.56 10.83 -0.60
CA LEU A 39 4.76 9.58 0.14
C LEU A 39 5.91 9.78 1.10
N ARG A 40 5.88 9.07 2.24
CA ARG A 40 6.91 9.18 3.27
C ARG A 40 7.16 7.84 3.96
N ARG A 41 8.37 7.66 4.50
CA ARG A 41 8.73 6.43 5.24
C ARG A 41 7.92 6.33 6.53
N GLU A 42 7.76 7.45 7.23
CA GLU A 42 6.91 7.56 8.41
C GLU A 42 5.43 7.26 8.15
N TRP A 43 5.00 7.26 6.88
CA TRP A 43 3.64 6.91 6.44
C TRP A 43 3.59 5.57 5.71
N THR A 44 4.65 4.77 5.80
CA THR A 44 4.72 3.44 5.19
C THR A 44 4.93 2.41 6.29
N TRP A 45 4.12 1.36 6.29
CA TRP A 45 4.16 0.30 7.29
C TRP A 45 4.48 -1.03 6.66
N LEU A 46 5.21 -1.86 7.41
CA LEU A 46 5.67 -3.17 7.00
C LEU A 46 5.25 -4.22 8.03
N ALA A 47 4.92 -5.41 7.54
CA ALA A 47 4.71 -6.59 8.36
C ALA A 47 5.80 -7.64 8.07
N PHE A 48 6.27 -8.31 9.12
CA PHE A 48 7.30 -9.34 9.06
C PHE A 48 6.80 -10.61 9.75
N VAL A 49 7.17 -11.77 9.21
CA VAL A 49 7.05 -13.07 9.87
C VAL A 49 8.24 -13.16 10.81
N ASP A 50 7.98 -13.51 12.06
CA ASP A 50 8.98 -13.55 13.13
C ASP A 50 9.69 -12.20 13.37
N ASP A 51 10.71 -12.23 14.22
CA ASP A 51 11.55 -11.09 14.57
C ASP A 51 12.92 -11.17 13.86
N ASP A 52 13.03 -11.93 12.75
CA ASP A 52 14.26 -11.98 11.95
C ASP A 52 14.49 -10.64 11.23
N PRO A 53 15.53 -9.86 11.59
CA PRO A 53 15.80 -8.58 10.97
C PRO A 53 16.27 -8.68 9.51
N ALA A 54 16.67 -9.88 9.05
CA ALA A 54 17.08 -10.12 7.66
C ALA A 54 15.93 -10.58 6.75
N ALA A 55 14.80 -11.01 7.33
CA ALA A 55 13.66 -11.46 6.55
C ALA A 55 13.01 -10.30 5.77
N PRO A 56 12.63 -10.50 4.50
CA PRO A 56 11.87 -9.51 3.76
C PRO A 56 10.48 -9.32 4.39
N PRO A 57 9.88 -8.12 4.30
CA PRO A 57 8.52 -7.91 4.76
C PRO A 57 7.54 -8.71 3.91
N LEU A 58 6.57 -9.35 4.56
CA LEU A 58 5.48 -10.08 3.90
C LEU A 58 4.34 -9.16 3.45
N ALA A 59 4.23 -7.96 4.02
CA ALA A 59 3.18 -7.02 3.65
C ALA A 59 3.65 -5.58 3.80
N ARG A 60 3.07 -4.70 2.99
CA ARG A 60 3.34 -3.26 2.97
C ARG A 60 2.04 -2.50 2.81
N ALA A 61 1.90 -1.45 3.60
CA ALA A 61 0.84 -0.46 3.48
C ALA A 61 1.47 0.93 3.30
N VAL A 62 1.08 1.65 2.25
CA VAL A 62 1.64 2.97 1.90
C VAL A 62 0.54 4.01 1.94
N TRP A 63 0.66 4.96 2.86
CA TRP A 63 -0.22 6.11 2.94
C TRP A 63 0.34 7.31 2.16
N TRP A 64 -0.58 8.14 1.69
CA TRP A 64 -0.30 9.34 0.92
C TRP A 64 -0.92 10.57 1.58
N GLY A 65 -0.28 11.71 1.36
CA GLY A 65 -0.84 13.03 1.67
C GLY A 65 -0.42 14.06 0.63
N PRO A 66 -1.14 15.19 0.51
CA PRO A 66 -0.69 16.29 -0.33
C PRO A 66 0.63 16.86 0.20
N VAL A 67 1.40 17.53 -0.67
CA VAL A 67 2.67 18.15 -0.30
C VAL A 67 2.45 19.15 0.84
N GLY A 68 3.30 19.07 1.87
CA GLY A 68 3.17 19.88 3.07
C GLY A 68 2.18 19.35 4.12
N ALA A 69 1.45 18.26 3.85
CA ALA A 69 0.59 17.64 4.85
C ALA A 69 1.40 17.13 6.06
N VAL A 70 0.84 17.33 7.25
CA VAL A 70 1.40 16.85 8.52
C VAL A 70 1.07 15.37 8.74
N HIS A 71 -0.10 14.94 8.30
CA HIS A 71 -0.59 13.56 8.39
C HIS A 71 -1.07 13.07 7.02
N PRO A 72 -1.02 11.75 6.77
CA PRO A 72 -1.58 11.21 5.54
C PRO A 72 -3.11 11.32 5.54
N VAL A 73 -3.70 11.29 4.35
CA VAL A 73 -5.16 11.40 4.16
C VAL A 73 -5.78 10.13 3.59
N GLU A 74 -5.00 9.30 2.90
CA GLU A 74 -5.47 8.00 2.42
C GLU A 74 -4.38 6.92 2.44
N LEU A 75 -4.79 5.68 2.67
CA LEU A 75 -4.03 4.48 2.31
C LEU A 75 -4.17 4.29 0.80
N ARG A 76 -3.06 4.36 0.07
CA ARG A 76 -3.03 4.29 -1.40
C ARG A 76 -2.62 2.92 -1.93
N CYS A 77 -1.89 2.13 -1.15
CA CYS A 77 -1.41 0.83 -1.58
C CYS A 77 -1.34 -0.11 -0.40
N LEU A 78 -1.93 -1.30 -0.56
CA LEU A 78 -1.86 -2.39 0.39
C LEU A 78 -1.45 -3.65 -0.37
N ILE A 79 -0.33 -4.23 0.00
CA ILE A 79 0.23 -5.45 -0.59
C ILE A 79 0.47 -6.45 0.53
N VAL A 80 0.05 -7.68 0.31
CA VAL A 80 0.43 -8.86 1.10
C VAL A 80 1.02 -9.86 0.11
N ASP A 81 2.11 -10.53 0.51
CA ASP A 81 2.75 -11.59 -0.26
C ASP A 81 1.73 -12.68 -0.61
N GLU A 82 1.67 -13.08 -1.88
CA GLU A 82 0.69 -14.03 -2.43
C GLU A 82 0.78 -15.42 -1.78
N ALA A 83 1.91 -15.77 -1.15
CA ALA A 83 2.06 -17.01 -0.41
C ALA A 83 1.36 -16.99 0.97
N GLN A 84 0.94 -15.83 1.46
CA GLN A 84 0.29 -15.71 2.76
C GLN A 84 -1.22 -16.00 2.63
N PRO A 85 -1.74 -16.98 3.39
CA PRO A 85 -3.19 -17.13 3.50
C PRO A 85 -3.77 -15.94 4.28
N HIS A 86 -5.05 -15.66 4.05
CA HIS A 86 -5.79 -14.62 4.76
C HIS A 86 -5.15 -13.22 4.68
N PRO A 87 -4.90 -12.68 3.47
CA PRO A 87 -4.29 -11.35 3.31
C PRO A 87 -5.09 -10.24 3.99
N GLU A 88 -6.40 -10.41 4.15
CA GLU A 88 -7.29 -9.51 4.88
C GLU A 88 -6.84 -9.25 6.33
N LEU A 89 -6.37 -10.29 7.03
CA LEU A 89 -5.94 -10.19 8.42
C LEU A 89 -4.66 -9.37 8.58
N TRP A 90 -3.69 -9.59 7.68
CA TRP A 90 -2.44 -8.82 7.62
C TRP A 90 -2.70 -7.36 7.24
N GLY A 91 -3.58 -7.17 6.26
CA GLY A 91 -4.02 -5.85 5.83
C GLY A 91 -4.68 -5.07 6.96
N ALA A 92 -5.63 -5.68 7.66
CA ALA A 92 -6.33 -5.06 8.78
C ALA A 92 -5.38 -4.69 9.92
N ALA A 93 -4.42 -5.57 10.24
CA ALA A 93 -3.42 -5.31 11.26
C ALA A 93 -2.48 -4.15 10.91
N LEU A 94 -2.07 -4.01 9.64
CA LEU A 94 -1.31 -2.87 9.16
C LEU A 94 -2.10 -1.56 9.29
N ILE A 95 -3.37 -1.56 8.85
CA ILE A 95 -4.23 -0.38 8.92
C ILE A 95 -4.42 0.07 10.37
N ARG A 96 -4.79 -0.84 11.27
CA ARG A 96 -4.98 -0.53 12.70
C ARG A 96 -3.70 0.01 13.33
N SER A 97 -2.56 -0.59 13.03
CA SER A 97 -1.26 -0.19 13.59
C SER A 97 -0.89 1.23 13.16
N ALA A 98 -1.02 1.52 11.86
CA ALA A 98 -0.75 2.83 11.31
C ALA A 98 -1.70 3.90 11.84
N HIS A 99 -3.01 3.65 11.82
CA HIS A 99 -4.01 4.61 12.30
C HIS A 99 -3.83 4.94 13.79
N ARG A 100 -3.55 3.92 14.62
CA ARG A 100 -3.20 4.14 16.03
C ARG A 100 -1.99 5.06 16.18
N ALA A 101 -0.95 4.85 15.39
CA ALA A 101 0.25 5.68 15.42
C ALA A 101 -0.03 7.11 14.91
N PHE A 102 -0.81 7.28 13.84
CA PHE A 102 -1.16 8.60 13.34
C PHE A 102 -1.99 9.38 14.36
N ARG A 103 -2.99 8.76 14.99
CA ARG A 103 -3.78 9.37 16.08
C ARG A 103 -2.91 9.74 17.27
N ALA A 104 -2.00 8.86 17.69
CA ALA A 104 -1.05 9.17 18.77
C ALA A 104 -0.13 10.36 18.44
N ASN A 105 0.11 10.62 17.16
CA ASN A 105 0.88 11.77 16.67
C ASN A 105 0.00 13.00 16.33
N GLY A 106 -1.28 13.01 16.68
CA GLY A 106 -2.16 14.18 16.53
C GLY A 106 -3.03 14.21 15.28
N ALA A 107 -3.09 13.13 14.48
CA ALA A 107 -4.04 13.04 13.38
C ALA A 107 -5.48 13.08 13.90
N LEU A 108 -6.28 14.01 13.38
CA LEU A 108 -7.69 14.21 13.77
C LEU A 108 -8.63 13.19 13.13
N PHE A 109 -8.25 12.67 11.96
CA PHE A 109 -9.05 11.73 11.18
C PHE A 109 -8.20 10.53 10.79
N ASP A 110 -8.81 9.37 10.81
CA ASP A 110 -8.21 8.16 10.25
C ASP A 110 -8.21 8.27 8.71
N PRO A 111 -7.08 8.01 8.04
CA PRO A 111 -7.02 8.00 6.58
C PRO A 111 -8.03 7.03 5.95
N VAL A 112 -8.63 7.42 4.82
CA VAL A 112 -9.50 6.53 4.04
C VAL A 112 -8.68 5.46 3.31
N VAL A 113 -9.25 4.28 3.11
CA VAL A 113 -8.64 3.24 2.26
C VAL A 113 -9.11 3.44 0.82
N THR A 114 -8.19 3.83 -0.05
CA THR A 114 -8.47 4.06 -1.47
C THR A 114 -7.96 2.89 -2.31
N ILE A 115 -8.86 2.24 -3.05
CA ILE A 115 -8.52 1.15 -3.98
C ILE A 115 -8.68 1.69 -5.41
N GLY A 116 -7.57 1.81 -6.13
CA GLY A 116 -7.57 2.21 -7.53
C GLY A 116 -7.88 1.01 -8.42
N VAL A 117 -8.85 1.12 -9.32
CA VAL A 117 -9.32 0.04 -10.20
C VAL A 117 -9.38 0.54 -11.64
N ASP A 118 -8.99 -0.33 -12.59
CA ASP A 118 -9.12 -0.05 -14.01
C ASP A 118 -10.57 -0.17 -14.49
N ASP A 119 -10.85 0.35 -15.69
CA ASP A 119 -12.15 0.18 -16.33
C ASP A 119 -12.43 -1.32 -16.57
N GLY A 120 -13.65 -1.75 -16.24
CA GLY A 120 -14.07 -3.15 -16.42
C GLY A 120 -13.50 -4.14 -15.40
N TRP A 121 -12.88 -3.68 -14.30
CA TRP A 121 -12.37 -4.56 -13.24
C TRP A 121 -13.41 -5.56 -12.70
N GLN A 122 -14.70 -5.22 -12.75
CA GLN A 122 -15.79 -6.10 -12.31
C GLN A 122 -15.94 -7.36 -13.17
N GLN A 123 -15.37 -7.38 -14.38
CA GLN A 123 -15.36 -8.56 -15.25
C GLN A 123 -14.11 -9.43 -15.06
N ASP A 124 -13.11 -8.94 -14.33
CA ASP A 124 -11.88 -9.68 -14.02
C ASP A 124 -12.01 -10.31 -12.62
N ALA A 125 -12.03 -11.65 -12.57
CA ALA A 125 -12.12 -12.40 -11.33
C ALA A 125 -10.95 -12.12 -10.37
N ALA A 126 -9.74 -11.88 -10.90
CA ALA A 126 -8.58 -11.56 -10.08
C ALA A 126 -8.68 -10.14 -9.50
N ALA A 127 -9.20 -9.18 -10.28
CA ALA A 127 -9.46 -7.82 -9.77
C ALA A 127 -10.56 -7.82 -8.70
N LEU A 128 -11.64 -8.58 -8.93
CA LEU A 128 -12.71 -8.77 -7.95
C LEU A 128 -12.15 -9.32 -6.62
N ALA A 129 -11.32 -10.36 -6.67
CA ALA A 129 -10.68 -10.94 -5.49
C ALA A 129 -9.75 -9.94 -4.78
N ALA A 130 -8.91 -9.23 -5.54
CA ALA A 130 -8.00 -8.21 -5.03
C ALA A 130 -8.73 -7.06 -4.32
N VAL A 131 -9.86 -6.61 -4.86
CA VAL A 131 -10.72 -5.58 -4.25
C VAL A 131 -11.43 -6.13 -3.01
N ALA A 132 -11.91 -7.37 -3.06
CA ALA A 132 -12.68 -7.99 -1.99
C ALA A 132 -11.87 -8.08 -0.68
N TRP A 133 -10.67 -8.67 -0.71
CA TRP A 133 -9.90 -8.84 0.52
C TRP A 133 -9.43 -7.49 1.11
N ARG A 134 -9.16 -6.49 0.28
CA ARG A 134 -8.79 -5.13 0.75
C ARG A 134 -9.97 -4.41 1.40
N ARG A 135 -11.19 -4.64 0.90
CA ARG A 135 -12.41 -4.15 1.55
C ARG A 135 -12.62 -4.83 2.89
N GLU A 136 -12.40 -6.13 2.98
CA GLU A 136 -12.49 -6.89 4.22
C GLU A 136 -11.45 -6.42 5.23
N ALA A 137 -10.19 -6.26 4.83
CA ALA A 137 -9.13 -5.69 5.65
C ALA A 137 -9.50 -4.32 6.23
N ALA A 138 -10.07 -3.45 5.41
CA ALA A 138 -10.52 -2.13 5.85
C ALA A 138 -11.71 -2.20 6.80
N ALA A 139 -12.69 -3.06 6.52
CA ALA A 139 -13.85 -3.28 7.38
C ALA A 139 -13.43 -3.78 8.77
N GLU A 140 -12.55 -4.79 8.83
CA GLU A 140 -11.97 -5.30 10.08
C GLU A 140 -11.12 -4.26 10.84
N ALA A 141 -10.55 -3.29 10.13
CA ALA A 141 -9.82 -2.19 10.72
C ALA A 141 -10.71 -1.02 11.15
N GLY A 142 -12.01 -1.04 10.84
CA GLY A 142 -12.92 0.08 11.05
C GLY A 142 -12.66 1.27 10.13
N ALA A 143 -11.99 1.05 9.00
CA ALA A 143 -11.64 2.10 8.04
C ALA A 143 -12.69 2.21 6.92
N THR A 144 -12.90 3.44 6.45
CA THR A 144 -13.78 3.70 5.29
C THR A 144 -13.05 3.36 4.00
N VAL A 145 -13.76 2.74 3.04
CA VAL A 145 -13.20 2.39 1.73
C VAL A 145 -13.81 3.25 0.62
N VAL A 146 -12.97 3.69 -0.30
CA VAL A 146 -13.37 4.36 -1.54
C VAL A 146 -12.75 3.63 -2.73
N LEU A 147 -13.55 3.40 -3.78
CA LEU A 147 -13.02 3.00 -5.09
C LEU A 147 -12.73 4.24 -5.92
N ARG A 148 -11.63 4.22 -6.64
CA ARG A 148 -11.20 5.30 -7.53
C ARG A 148 -10.81 4.69 -8.88
N ALA A 149 -11.07 5.39 -9.97
CA ALA A 149 -10.50 5.04 -11.27
C ALA A 149 -8.96 5.08 -11.17
N ALA A 150 -8.28 4.05 -11.65
CA ALA A 150 -6.82 3.97 -11.61
C ALA A 150 -6.19 5.19 -12.30
N GLN A 151 -5.12 5.72 -11.72
CA GLN A 151 -4.38 6.79 -12.39
C GLN A 151 -3.52 6.20 -13.51
N PRO A 152 -3.47 6.83 -14.70
CA PRO A 152 -2.60 6.37 -15.77
C PRO A 152 -1.15 6.35 -15.27
N GLN A 153 -0.55 5.17 -15.26
CA GLN A 153 0.88 5.04 -15.02
C GLN A 153 1.60 5.70 -16.19
N PRO A 154 2.51 6.67 -15.95
CA PRO A 154 3.38 7.13 -17.03
C PRO A 154 4.16 5.92 -17.55
N VAL A 155 4.12 5.71 -18.86
CA VAL A 155 4.75 4.56 -19.50
C VAL A 155 6.25 4.62 -19.22
N SER A 156 6.76 3.72 -18.38
CA SER A 156 8.20 3.58 -18.21
C SER A 156 8.80 3.07 -19.52
N THR A 157 9.79 3.81 -20.03
CA THR A 157 10.50 3.55 -21.29
C THR A 157 11.18 2.18 -21.33
N ASP A 158 11.31 1.48 -20.20
CA ASP A 158 11.89 0.14 -20.13
C ASP A 158 11.03 -0.95 -20.77
N ARG A 159 9.71 -0.74 -20.88
CA ARG A 159 8.84 -1.73 -21.54
C ARG A 159 8.95 -1.69 -23.08
N ALA A 160 9.57 -0.65 -23.64
CA ALA A 160 9.78 -0.50 -25.08
C ALA A 160 11.05 -1.21 -25.60
N LEU A 161 12.00 -1.55 -24.72
CA LEU A 161 13.23 -2.26 -25.13
C LEU A 161 13.16 -3.78 -24.99
N ALA A 162 12.24 -4.32 -24.21
CA ALA A 162 12.05 -5.77 -24.09
C ALA A 162 11.23 -6.40 -25.24
N ALA A 163 10.78 -5.58 -26.21
CA ALA A 163 9.98 -6.00 -27.36
C ALA A 163 10.70 -5.77 -28.71
N ARG A 164 12.02 -5.60 -28.72
CA ARG A 164 12.86 -5.49 -29.92
C ARG A 164 13.98 -6.53 -29.86
#